data_AF-A0A7C8NHN0-F1
#
_entry.id   AF-A0A7C8NHN0-F1
#
_cell.length_a   1.000
_cell.length_b   1.000
_cell.length_c   1.000
_cell.angle_alpha   90.00
_cell.angle_beta   90.00
_cell.angle_gamma   90.00
#
_symmetry.space_group_name_H-M   'P 1'
#
loop_
_entity.id
_entity.type
_entity.pdbx_description
1 polymer ?
#
loop_
_entity_poly.entity_id
_entity_poly.type
_entity_poly.pdbx_seq_one_letter_code
_entity_poly.pdbx_strand_id
1 'polypeptide(L)'
;MEPTLETGIPIFSISEKYRKAGIYPQELLASSIKHLHASGVIVLENAIDVEHLDALNAVLAPQAKELANTPGRHFNFGVETGNINQAPLGRRSDVPRHLGESVCDANTRNYAWSGACVAICQW
;
A
#
# COMPACT_ATOMS: atom_id res chain seq x y z
N MET A 1 14.46 23.82 -11.16
CA MET A 1 13.81 22.85 -12.08
C MET A 1 13.64 21.60 -11.25
N GLU A 2 12.40 21.28 -10.87
CA GLU A 2 12.12 20.13 -10.00
C GLU A 2 12.43 18.83 -10.74
N PRO A 3 13.02 17.81 -10.08
CA PRO A 3 13.35 16.55 -10.74
C PRO A 3 12.05 15.79 -11.10
N THR A 4 11.88 15.47 -12.37
CA THR A 4 10.81 14.59 -12.87
C THR A 4 11.37 13.18 -13.06
N LEU A 5 10.66 12.14 -12.59
CA LEU A 5 10.96 10.77 -13.01
C LEU A 5 10.83 10.67 -14.55
N GLU A 6 11.46 9.67 -15.17
CA GLU A 6 11.37 9.43 -16.64
C GLU A 6 9.91 9.31 -17.14
N THR A 7 8.96 9.13 -16.23
CA THR A 7 7.50 9.04 -16.45
C THR A 7 6.76 10.40 -16.42
N GLY A 8 7.45 11.53 -16.21
CA GLY A 8 6.83 12.86 -16.14
C GLY A 8 6.03 13.13 -14.86
N ILE A 9 6.10 12.25 -13.86
CA ILE A 9 5.47 12.45 -12.56
C ILE A 9 6.33 13.41 -11.71
N PRO A 10 5.74 14.49 -11.16
CA PRO A 10 6.49 15.47 -10.38
C PRO A 10 6.86 14.90 -9.00
N ILE A 11 8.11 15.15 -8.60
CA ILE A 11 8.65 14.82 -7.28
C ILE A 11 8.75 16.10 -6.45
N PHE A 12 8.27 16.05 -5.21
CA PHE A 12 8.42 17.12 -4.24
C PHE A 12 9.27 16.63 -3.06
N SER A 13 10.44 17.23 -2.86
CA SER A 13 11.34 16.86 -1.78
C SER A 13 11.00 17.62 -0.49
N ILE A 14 10.73 16.88 0.59
CA ILE A 14 10.47 17.44 1.90
C ILE A 14 11.78 17.48 2.68
N SER A 15 12.24 18.69 3.03
CA SER A 15 13.43 18.81 3.88
C SER A 15 13.19 18.25 5.28
N GLU A 16 14.25 17.71 5.90
CA GLU A 16 14.25 17.22 7.28
C GLU A 16 13.64 18.21 8.29
N LYS A 17 13.92 19.51 8.09
CA LYS A 17 13.37 20.59 8.91
C LYS A 17 11.84 20.57 8.93
N TYR A 18 11.22 20.43 7.76
CA TYR A 18 9.76 20.45 7.63
C TYR A 18 9.14 19.11 8.02
N ARG A 19 9.80 18.00 7.68
CA ARG A 19 9.39 16.65 8.09
C ARG A 19 9.27 16.52 9.61
N LYS A 20 10.32 16.92 10.33
CA LYS A 20 10.36 16.86 11.81
C LYS A 20 9.41 17.86 12.48
N ALA A 21 9.21 19.03 11.87
CA ALA A 21 8.30 20.04 12.40
C ALA A 21 6.82 19.71 12.16
N GLY A 22 6.50 18.91 11.14
CA GLY A 22 5.12 18.64 10.71
C GLY A 22 4.42 19.87 10.09
N ILE A 23 5.17 20.93 9.79
CA ILE A 23 4.67 22.19 9.22
C ILE A 23 5.39 22.41 7.89
N TYR A 24 4.62 22.54 6.81
CA TYR A 24 5.14 22.61 5.45
C TYR A 24 5.00 24.02 4.85
N PRO A 25 5.94 24.47 4.01
CA PRO A 25 5.82 25.73 3.30
C PRO A 25 4.58 25.77 2.42
N GLN A 26 3.91 26.92 2.38
CA GLN A 26 2.71 27.11 1.57
C GLN A 26 2.97 26.90 0.08
N GLU A 27 4.15 27.27 -0.42
CA GLU A 27 4.56 27.07 -1.82
C GLU A 27 4.63 25.58 -2.19
N LEU A 28 5.23 24.76 -1.32
CA LEU A 28 5.32 23.31 -1.52
C LEU A 28 3.93 22.66 -1.53
N LEU A 29 3.06 23.07 -0.60
CA LEU A 29 1.66 22.58 -0.55
C LEU A 29 0.87 23.00 -1.79
N ALA A 30 0.92 24.28 -2.18
CA ALA A 30 0.18 24.78 -3.32
C ALA A 30 0.64 24.11 -4.63
N SER A 31 1.95 23.94 -4.81
CA SER A 31 2.51 23.30 -6.01
C SER A 31 2.18 21.81 -6.07
N SER A 32 2.32 21.08 -4.95
CA SER A 32 2.01 19.65 -4.89
C SER A 32 0.52 19.37 -5.13
N ILE A 33 -0.38 20.15 -4.52
CA ILE A 33 -1.83 20.02 -4.74
C ILE A 33 -2.20 20.35 -6.19
N LYS A 34 -1.62 21.40 -6.77
CA LYS A 34 -1.84 21.76 -8.18
C LYS A 34 -1.48 20.60 -9.11
N HIS A 35 -0.34 19.97 -8.90
CA HIS A 35 0.09 18.84 -9.70
C HIS A 35 -0.79 17.62 -9.44
N LEU A 36 -1.09 17.30 -8.18
CA LEU A 36 -1.98 16.20 -7.83
C LEU A 36 -3.35 16.33 -8.48
N HIS A 37 -3.91 17.53 -8.54
CA HIS A 37 -5.18 17.79 -9.22
C HIS A 37 -5.10 17.57 -10.74
N ALA A 38 -3.96 17.87 -11.37
CA ALA A 38 -3.79 17.75 -12.82
C ALA A 38 -3.42 16.33 -13.28
N SER A 39 -2.53 15.65 -12.57
CA SER A 39 -1.99 14.33 -12.94
C SER A 39 -2.65 13.18 -12.20
N GLY A 40 -3.35 13.44 -11.09
CA GLY A 40 -3.88 12.41 -10.18
C GLY A 40 -2.81 11.73 -9.33
N VAL A 41 -1.52 12.02 -9.54
CA VAL A 41 -0.40 11.40 -8.82
C VAL A 41 0.79 12.34 -8.70
N ILE A 42 1.43 12.33 -7.53
CA ILE A 42 2.69 13.01 -7.24
C ILE A 42 3.57 12.07 -6.42
N VAL A 43 4.88 12.36 -6.38
CA VAL A 43 5.81 11.70 -5.46
C VAL A 43 6.23 12.69 -4.38
N LEU A 44 6.10 12.29 -3.10
CA LEU A 44 6.66 13.03 -1.98
C LEU A 44 7.92 12.31 -1.51
N GLU A 45 9.07 12.92 -1.75
CA GLU A 45 10.34 12.40 -1.26
C GLU A 45 10.55 12.84 0.18
N ASN A 46 11.06 11.93 1.02
CA ASN A 46 11.30 12.15 2.44
C ASN A 46 10.04 12.56 3.25
N ALA A 47 8.89 11.98 2.91
CA ALA A 47 7.65 12.24 3.63
C ALA A 47 7.56 11.52 5.00
N ILE A 48 8.25 10.39 5.13
CA ILE A 48 8.16 9.48 6.29
C ILE A 48 9.58 9.24 6.83
N ASP A 49 9.71 9.14 8.16
CA ASP A 49 10.96 8.69 8.77
C ASP A 49 11.28 7.24 8.39
N VAL A 50 12.53 6.97 8.01
CA VAL A 50 12.99 5.61 7.69
C VAL A 50 12.84 4.68 8.89
N GLU A 51 13.01 5.20 10.11
CA GLU A 51 12.84 4.40 11.34
C GLU A 51 11.42 3.83 11.48
N HIS A 52 10.40 4.56 10.99
CA HIS A 52 9.03 4.05 10.98
C HIS A 52 8.83 2.94 9.94
N LEU A 53 9.51 3.04 8.79
CA LEU A 53 9.49 1.99 7.77
C LEU A 53 10.19 0.72 8.29
N ASP A 54 11.31 0.88 8.99
CA ASP A 54 12.02 -0.23 9.63
C ASP A 54 11.15 -0.93 10.68
N ALA A 55 10.45 -0.16 11.52
CA ALA A 55 9.53 -0.71 12.51
C ALA A 55 8.38 -1.50 11.86
N LEU A 56 7.81 -0.98 10.77
CA LEU A 56 6.78 -1.70 9.99
C LEU A 56 7.35 -2.97 9.35
N ASN A 57 8.52 -2.88 8.73
CA ASN A 57 9.17 -4.01 8.07
C ASN A 57 9.52 -5.14 9.05
N ALA A 58 9.98 -4.80 10.26
CA ALA A 58 10.30 -5.77 11.29
C ALA A 58 9.09 -6.65 11.68
N VAL A 59 7.87 -6.12 11.58
CA VAL A 59 6.63 -6.84 11.90
C VAL A 59 6.02 -7.49 10.66
N LEU A 60 5.88 -6.73 9.57
CA LEU A 60 5.10 -7.15 8.41
C LEU A 60 5.87 -8.07 7.47
N ALA A 61 7.19 -7.91 7.32
CA ALA A 61 7.95 -8.73 6.38
C ALA A 61 7.99 -10.22 6.78
N PRO A 62 8.19 -10.60 8.06
CA PRO A 62 8.09 -12.00 8.47
C PRO A 62 6.69 -12.60 8.22
N GLN A 63 5.64 -11.84 8.54
CA GLN A 63 4.25 -12.29 8.34
C GLN A 63 3.92 -12.45 6.85
N ALA A 64 4.35 -11.51 6.00
CA ALA A 64 4.19 -11.61 4.56
C ALA A 64 4.91 -12.85 4.01
N LYS A 65 6.12 -13.16 4.50
CA LYS A 65 6.87 -14.36 4.13
C LYS A 65 6.18 -15.64 4.57
N GLU A 66 5.63 -15.68 5.78
CA GLU A 66 4.86 -16.83 6.27
C GLU A 66 3.59 -17.06 5.42
N LEU A 67 2.84 -15.98 5.15
CA LEU A 67 1.65 -16.01 4.32
C LEU A 67 1.94 -16.46 2.88
N ALA A 68 3.05 -15.98 2.30
CA ALA A 68 3.47 -16.35 0.94
C ALA A 68 3.81 -17.84 0.83
N ASN A 69 4.38 -18.42 1.89
CA ASN A 69 4.77 -19.84 1.93
C ASN A 69 3.62 -20.77 2.35
N THR A 70 2.46 -20.25 2.72
CA THR A 70 1.32 -21.05 3.15
C THR A 70 0.72 -21.81 1.95
N PRO A 71 0.66 -23.15 1.98
CA PRO A 71 0.08 -23.93 0.88
C PRO A 71 -1.38 -23.55 0.62
N GLY A 72 -1.78 -23.50 -0.65
CA GLY A 72 -3.15 -23.14 -1.05
C GLY A 72 -3.45 -21.64 -0.99
N ARG A 73 -2.46 -20.78 -0.76
CA ARG A 73 -2.66 -19.32 -0.81
C ARG A 73 -2.95 -18.85 -2.23
N HIS A 74 -4.02 -18.08 -2.38
CA HIS A 74 -4.35 -17.41 -3.65
C HIS A 74 -3.55 -16.12 -3.80
N PHE A 75 -2.88 -15.96 -4.93
CA PHE A 75 -2.22 -14.72 -5.34
C PHE A 75 -3.05 -14.05 -6.44
N ASN A 76 -3.34 -12.77 -6.25
CA ASN A 76 -3.98 -11.96 -7.28
C ASN A 76 -3.01 -11.78 -8.44
N PHE A 77 -3.44 -12.13 -9.66
CA PHE A 77 -2.64 -11.98 -10.88
C PHE A 77 -1.36 -12.84 -10.96
N GLY A 78 -1.29 -13.94 -10.21
CA GLY A 78 -0.16 -14.89 -10.27
C GLY A 78 0.82 -14.74 -9.11
N VAL A 79 1.56 -15.82 -8.81
CA VAL A 79 2.48 -15.92 -7.66
C VAL A 79 3.67 -14.96 -7.81
N GLU A 80 4.11 -14.73 -9.04
CA GLU A 80 5.19 -13.83 -9.40
C GLU A 80 4.95 -12.38 -8.99
N THR A 81 3.68 -11.99 -8.79
CA THR A 81 3.33 -10.63 -8.37
C THR A 81 3.50 -10.40 -6.87
N GLY A 82 3.57 -11.47 -6.08
CA GLY A 82 3.58 -11.40 -4.61
C GLY A 82 2.29 -10.81 -4.01
N ASN A 83 1.27 -10.53 -4.80
CA ASN A 83 0.03 -9.90 -4.36
C ASN A 83 -0.90 -10.94 -3.71
N ILE A 84 -0.65 -11.24 -2.44
CA ILE A 84 -1.42 -12.22 -1.67
C ILE A 84 -2.86 -11.73 -1.52
N ASN A 85 -3.83 -12.53 -1.98
CA ASN A 85 -5.24 -12.19 -1.84
C ASN A 85 -5.61 -12.07 -0.37
N GLN A 86 -6.16 -10.93 0.05
CA GLN A 86 -6.64 -10.79 1.41
C GLN A 86 -7.94 -11.56 1.55
N ALA A 87 -8.03 -12.41 2.58
CA ALA A 87 -9.30 -13.05 2.89
C ALA A 87 -10.34 -11.94 3.16
N PRO A 88 -11.60 -12.11 2.72
CA PRO A 88 -12.64 -11.16 3.06
C PRO A 88 -12.65 -10.96 4.57
N LEU A 89 -12.83 -9.71 5.03
CA LEU A 89 -13.10 -9.47 6.44
C LEU A 89 -14.36 -10.27 6.80
N GLY A 90 -14.19 -11.35 7.57
CA GLY A 90 -15.32 -12.09 8.12
C GLY A 90 -16.23 -11.11 8.85
N ARG A 91 -17.55 -11.18 8.64
CA ARG A 91 -18.47 -10.38 9.45
C ARG A 91 -18.24 -10.75 10.91
N ARG A 92 -18.29 -9.76 11.81
CA ARG A 92 -18.07 -9.95 13.26
C ARG A 92 -18.92 -11.06 13.90
N SER A 93 -19.93 -11.59 13.22
CA SER A 93 -20.76 -12.72 13.64
C SER A 93 -20.16 -14.11 13.35
N ASP A 94 -19.11 -14.23 12.54
CA ASP A 94 -18.75 -15.50 11.90
C ASP A 94 -17.48 -16.15 12.48
N VAL A 95 -17.28 -16.10 13.81
CA VAL A 95 -16.30 -16.98 14.47
C VAL A 95 -17.00 -18.11 15.23
N PRO A 96 -17.26 -19.27 14.59
CA PRO A 96 -17.41 -20.53 15.31
C PRO A 96 -16.08 -21.26 15.43
N ARG A 97 -15.80 -21.63 16.68
CA ARG A 97 -14.78 -22.57 17.13
C ARG A 97 -14.77 -23.84 16.25
N HIS A 98 -13.60 -24.14 15.69
CA HIS A 98 -13.17 -25.46 15.19
C HIS A 98 -13.37 -25.72 13.68
N LEU A 99 -12.23 -25.74 12.97
CA LEU A 99 -11.90 -26.46 11.73
C LEU A 99 -12.93 -26.41 10.57
N GLY A 100 -12.60 -25.70 9.49
CA GLY A 100 -13.31 -25.82 8.22
C GLY A 100 -12.60 -25.08 7.08
N GLU A 101 -12.16 -25.83 6.08
CA GLU A 101 -11.45 -25.39 4.87
C GLU A 101 -12.21 -24.29 4.11
N SER A 102 -11.53 -23.19 3.75
CA SER A 102 -12.11 -22.17 2.87
C SER A 102 -12.00 -22.61 1.42
N VAL A 103 -13.10 -23.16 0.87
CA VAL A 103 -13.27 -23.36 -0.57
C VAL A 103 -13.62 -22.02 -1.20
N CYS A 104 -12.71 -21.46 -2.00
CA CYS A 104 -13.02 -20.34 -2.90
C CYS A 104 -13.89 -20.88 -4.05
N ASP A 105 -15.20 -20.70 -3.99
CA ASP A 105 -16.11 -21.09 -5.07
C ASP A 105 -16.00 -20.12 -6.25
N ALA A 106 -15.76 -20.66 -7.44
CA ALA A 106 -15.32 -19.96 -8.64
C ALA A 106 -16.45 -19.20 -9.38
N ASN A 107 -17.61 -18.98 -8.75
CA ASN A 107 -18.82 -18.58 -9.48
C ASN A 107 -19.46 -17.24 -9.09
N THR A 108 -18.82 -16.41 -8.27
CA THR A 108 -19.32 -15.07 -7.96
C THR A 108 -18.58 -14.00 -8.77
N ARG A 109 -19.03 -13.79 -10.01
CA ARG A 109 -18.81 -12.51 -10.71
C ARG A 109 -19.60 -11.45 -9.95
N ASN A 110 -18.98 -10.28 -9.76
CA ASN A 110 -19.52 -9.08 -9.09
C ASN A 110 -19.33 -9.07 -7.57
N TYR A 111 -18.18 -8.55 -7.11
CA TYR A 111 -18.17 -7.42 -6.17
C TYR A 111 -16.93 -6.59 -6.44
N ALA A 112 -17.14 -5.48 -7.14
CA ALA A 112 -16.22 -4.36 -7.18
C ALA A 112 -16.08 -3.80 -5.76
N TRP A 113 -14.87 -3.88 -5.19
CA TRP A 113 -14.51 -3.08 -4.03
C TRP A 113 -13.64 -1.92 -4.49
N SER A 114 -14.33 -0.80 -4.68
CA SER A 114 -13.75 0.53 -4.81
C SER A 114 -13.00 0.91 -3.53
N GLY A 115 -11.74 1.30 -3.68
CA GLY A 115 -11.06 2.20 -2.75
C GLY A 115 -10.49 1.57 -1.48
N ALA A 116 -9.36 0.87 -1.62
CA ALA A 116 -8.20 0.91 -0.71
C ALA A 116 -7.20 -0.16 -1.13
N CYS A 117 -6.52 0.03 -2.27
CA CYS A 117 -5.31 -0.73 -2.57
C CYS A 117 -4.18 -0.12 -1.74
N VAL A 118 -3.90 -0.67 -0.56
CA VAL A 118 -2.58 -0.54 0.05
C VAL A 118 -1.69 -1.57 -0.64
N ALA A 119 -1.13 -1.20 -1.78
CA ALA A 119 -0.06 -1.94 -2.42
C ALA A 119 1.23 -1.63 -1.65
N ILE A 120 1.60 -2.50 -0.70
CA ILE A 120 2.98 -2.54 -0.20
C ILE A 120 3.77 -3.31 -1.26
N CYS A 121 4.26 -2.60 -2.27
CA CYS A 121 5.34 -3.10 -3.09
C CYS A 121 6.58 -3.18 -2.20
N GLN A 122 7.07 -4.40 -1.96
CA GLN A 122 8.41 -4.61 -1.45
C GLN A 122 9.42 -4.08 -2.47
N TRP A 123 10.38 -3.31 -1.98
CA TRP A 123 11.70 -3.16 -2.60
C TRP A 123 12.57 -4.37 -2.24
#